data_AF-A0A4D8RHM4-F1
#
_entry.id   AF-A0A4D8RHM4-F1
#
_cell.length_a   1.000
_cell.length_b   1.000
_cell.length_c   1.000
_cell.angle_alpha   90.00
_cell.angle_beta   90.00
_cell.angle_gamma   90.00
#
_symmetry.space_group_name_H-M   'P 1'
#
loop_
_entity.id
_entity.type
_entity.pdbx_description
1 polymer ?
#
loop_
_entity_poly.entity_id
_entity_poly.type
_entity_poly.pdbx_seq_one_letter_code
_entity_poly.pdbx_strand_id
1 'polypeptide(L)'
;MARLIDRPAEHQDRSIAPSPAAPRCEHCGRPHGHTLRCLPDGRWLSPDGIWFSDEGDPAPWPDVVEYAGVRTSRSIVGLYRRRAAIERSAEKAMERRWLCRRCHMVTARDEHRRVTRTRSLMRLALGDLFEGTYTI
;
A
#
# COMPACT_ATOMS: atom_id res chain seq x y z
N MET A 1 -13.24 -25.29 -13.06
CA MET A 1 -13.48 -23.86 -12.77
C MET A 1 -12.32 -23.32 -11.93
N ALA A 2 -11.21 -23.01 -12.60
CA ALA A 2 -9.93 -22.74 -11.97
C ALA A 2 -9.91 -21.33 -11.34
N ARG A 3 -9.37 -21.30 -10.11
CA ARG A 3 -9.25 -20.17 -9.19
C ARG A 3 -8.79 -18.89 -9.91
N LEU A 4 -9.60 -17.83 -9.83
CA LEU A 4 -9.11 -16.45 -9.89
C LEU A 4 -8.26 -16.20 -8.63
N ILE A 5 -7.09 -16.84 -8.59
CA ILE A 5 -5.99 -16.37 -7.77
C ILE A 5 -5.75 -14.96 -8.29
N ASP A 6 -6.02 -13.94 -7.47
CA ASP A 6 -5.53 -12.59 -7.70
C ASP A 6 -4.06 -12.72 -8.09
N ARG A 7 -3.78 -12.61 -9.39
CA ARG A 7 -2.43 -12.55 -9.92
C ARG A 7 -1.82 -11.37 -9.18
N PRO A 8 -0.87 -11.56 -8.26
CA PRO A 8 -0.35 -10.47 -7.46
C PRO A 8 0.10 -9.41 -8.47
N ALA A 9 -0.44 -8.19 -8.32
CA ALA A 9 -0.01 -7.05 -9.12
C ALA A 9 1.50 -7.12 -9.19
N GLU A 10 2.01 -7.43 -10.39
CA GLU A 10 3.39 -7.86 -10.61
C GLU A 10 4.27 -6.87 -9.88
N HIS A 11 4.82 -7.31 -8.74
CA HIS A 11 5.71 -6.53 -7.89
C HIS A 11 7.09 -6.54 -8.56
N GLN A 12 7.10 -6.27 -9.88
CA GLN A 12 8.28 -6.02 -10.67
C GLN A 12 8.78 -4.66 -10.21
N ASP A 13 9.61 -4.67 -9.18
CA ASP A 13 11.05 -4.59 -9.36
C ASP A 13 11.69 -4.05 -8.08
N ARG A 14 12.39 -4.91 -7.35
CA ARG A 14 13.26 -4.46 -6.25
C ARG A 14 14.55 -3.83 -6.81
N SER A 15 14.72 -3.76 -8.12
CA SER A 15 15.98 -3.41 -8.79
C SER A 15 15.90 -2.14 -9.65
N ILE A 16 14.71 -1.56 -9.86
CA ILE A 16 14.60 -0.33 -10.65
C ILE A 16 15.30 0.82 -9.92
N ALA A 17 16.30 1.38 -10.60
CA ALA A 17 16.95 2.62 -10.19
C ALA A 17 15.91 3.76 -10.22
N PRO A 18 15.97 4.71 -9.27
CA PRO A 18 15.14 5.89 -9.31
C PRO A 18 15.30 6.60 -10.66
N SER A 19 14.21 6.73 -11.42
CA SER A 19 14.19 7.35 -12.74
C SER A 19 13.08 8.41 -12.79
N PRO A 20 13.32 9.58 -13.43
CA PRO A 20 12.30 10.60 -13.58
C PRO A 20 11.09 10.13 -14.42
N ALA A 21 11.27 9.10 -15.26
CA ALA A 21 10.20 8.48 -16.03
C ALA A 21 9.44 7.38 -15.26
N ALA A 22 9.87 7.04 -14.04
CA ALA A 22 9.22 6.02 -13.24
C ALA A 22 7.85 6.52 -12.71
N PRO A 23 6.85 5.63 -12.55
CA PRO A 23 5.53 6.03 -12.10
C PRO A 23 5.59 6.66 -10.71
N ARG A 24 4.74 7.67 -10.50
CA ARG A 24 4.52 8.28 -9.18
C ARG A 24 3.21 7.78 -8.59
N CYS A 25 3.11 7.80 -7.27
CA CYS A 25 1.84 7.53 -6.63
C CYS A 25 0.83 8.62 -6.99
N GLU A 26 -0.31 8.24 -7.57
CA GLU A 26 -1.40 9.15 -7.93
C GLU A 26 -2.11 9.78 -6.72
N HIS A 27 -1.86 9.26 -5.51
CA HIS A 27 -2.38 9.83 -4.28
C HIS A 27 -1.36 10.78 -3.64
N CYS A 28 -0.26 10.25 -3.10
CA CYS A 28 0.70 11.04 -2.31
C CYS A 28 1.91 11.59 -3.09
N GLY A 29 2.01 11.35 -4.41
CA GLY A 29 3.11 11.83 -5.24
C GLY A 29 4.47 11.11 -5.09
N ARG A 30 4.60 10.16 -4.15
CA ARG A 30 5.87 9.42 -3.93
C ARG A 30 6.40 8.79 -5.22
N PRO A 31 7.67 9.03 -5.60
CA PRO A 31 8.26 8.46 -6.81
C PRO A 31 8.63 6.99 -6.63
N HIS A 32 8.48 6.16 -7.66
CA HIS A 32 8.89 4.75 -7.61
C HIS A 32 10.42 4.60 -7.47
N GLY A 33 10.86 3.66 -6.63
CA GLY A 33 12.26 3.24 -6.51
C GLY A 33 13.12 4.09 -5.57
N HIS A 34 12.66 5.28 -5.18
CA HIS A 34 13.40 6.17 -4.29
C HIS A 34 13.40 5.71 -2.83
N THR A 35 14.48 6.01 -2.14
CA THR A 35 14.60 5.83 -0.69
C THR A 35 14.28 7.14 -0.01
N LEU A 36 13.11 7.22 0.63
CA LEU A 36 12.54 8.46 1.18
C LEU A 36 12.63 8.47 2.70
N ARG A 37 12.92 9.65 3.26
CA ARG A 37 12.74 9.92 4.69
C ARG A 37 11.26 10.18 4.96
N CYS A 38 10.67 9.41 5.86
CA CYS A 38 9.26 9.45 6.19
C CYS A 38 9.10 9.62 7.70
N LEU A 39 8.19 10.50 8.08
CA LEU A 39 7.74 10.65 9.46
C LEU A 39 6.68 9.60 9.80
N PRO A 40 6.45 9.31 11.09
CA PRO A 40 5.41 8.37 11.53
C PRO A 40 3.99 8.78 11.11
N ASP A 41 3.70 10.08 11.07
CA ASP A 41 2.43 10.64 10.58
C ASP A 41 2.22 10.35 9.07
N GLY A 42 3.32 10.29 8.31
CA GLY A 42 3.34 10.00 6.90
C GLY A 42 3.87 11.08 5.99
N ARG A 43 4.18 12.24 6.56
CA ARG A 43 4.95 13.24 5.86
C ARG A 43 6.25 12.63 5.34
N TRP A 44 6.67 13.06 4.17
CA TRP A 44 7.87 12.52 3.53
C TRP A 44 8.68 13.62 2.85
N LEU A 45 10.00 13.47 2.87
CA LEU A 45 10.93 14.40 2.24
C LEU A 45 11.13 13.98 0.78
N SER A 46 10.87 14.90 -0.14
CA SER A 46 11.15 14.71 -1.56
C SER A 46 12.65 14.71 -1.84
N PRO A 47 13.08 14.13 -2.98
CA PRO A 47 14.46 14.26 -3.44
C PRO A 47 14.91 15.73 -3.60
N ASP A 48 13.97 16.63 -3.85
CA ASP A 48 14.20 18.07 -4.03
C ASP A 48 14.27 18.83 -2.69
N GLY A 49 14.20 18.14 -1.56
CA GLY A 49 14.32 18.75 -0.23
C GLY A 49 13.02 19.39 0.30
N ILE A 50 11.88 19.06 -0.30
CA ILE A 50 10.56 19.59 0.08
C ILE A 50 9.80 18.54 0.88
N TRP A 51 9.22 18.92 2.01
CA TRP A 51 8.34 18.05 2.77
C TRP A 51 6.94 18.01 2.15
N PHE A 52 6.36 16.83 2.06
CA PHE A 52 5.01 16.59 1.59
C PHE A 52 4.19 15.89 2.68
N SER A 53 2.90 16.17 2.75
CA SER A 53 1.92 15.44 3.55
C SER A 53 1.75 14.01 3.04
N ASP A 54 1.01 13.19 3.79
CA ASP A 54 0.66 11.86 3.33
C ASP A 54 -0.39 11.86 2.22
N GLU A 55 -1.08 12.97 2.02
CA GLU A 55 -2.01 13.25 0.92
C GLU A 55 -1.30 13.77 -0.33
N GLY A 56 -0.06 14.25 -0.22
CA GLY A 56 0.76 14.71 -1.36
C GLY A 56 0.85 16.24 -1.51
N ASP A 57 0.39 17.00 -0.53
CA ASP A 57 0.49 18.46 -0.50
C ASP A 57 1.80 18.92 0.16
N PRO A 58 2.37 20.09 -0.21
CA PRO A 58 3.52 20.64 0.51
C PRO A 58 3.23 20.80 2.00
N ALA A 59 4.15 20.35 2.84
CA ALA A 59 4.02 20.36 4.29
C ALA A 59 5.16 21.15 4.94
N PRO A 60 4.93 21.72 6.15
CA PRO A 60 5.99 22.38 6.89
C PRO A 60 7.09 21.40 7.30
N TRP A 61 8.27 21.94 7.52
CA TRP A 61 9.37 21.21 8.13
C TRP A 61 8.95 20.64 9.49
N PRO A 62 9.35 19.40 9.81
CA PRO A 62 9.12 18.85 11.13
C PRO A 62 9.92 19.59 12.19
N ASP A 63 9.40 19.59 13.42
CA ASP A 63 10.18 20.02 14.57
C ASP A 63 11.27 18.98 14.93
N VAL A 64 12.08 19.28 15.94
CA VAL A 64 13.20 18.41 16.36
C VAL A 64 12.72 17.05 16.90
N VAL A 65 11.58 17.02 17.60
CA VAL A 65 11.02 15.80 18.18
C VAL A 65 10.42 14.92 17.08
N GLU A 66 9.68 15.52 16.16
CA GLU A 66 9.15 14.86 14.97
C GLU A 66 10.30 14.30 14.13
N TYR A 67 11.35 15.10 13.88
CA TYR A 67 12.50 14.70 13.08
C TYR A 67 13.25 13.49 13.68
N ALA A 68 13.29 13.36 15.01
CA ALA A 68 13.88 12.20 15.68
C ALA A 68 13.14 10.88 15.35
N GLY A 69 11.87 10.96 14.96
CA GLY A 69 11.06 9.81 14.54
C GLY A 69 11.20 9.41 13.06
N VAL A 70 12.03 10.12 12.28
CA VAL A 70 12.18 9.87 10.84
C VAL A 70 12.70 8.46 10.58
N ARG A 71 12.01 7.76 9.67
CA ARG A 71 12.40 6.45 9.17
C ARG A 71 12.65 6.51 7.68
N THR A 72 13.63 5.74 7.23
CA THR A 72 13.92 5.59 5.82
C THR A 72 13.10 4.44 5.24
N SER A 73 12.33 4.70 4.18
CA SER A 73 11.54 3.67 3.50
C SER A 73 11.67 3.79 1.99
N ARG A 74 11.80 2.65 1.29
CA ARG A 74 11.81 2.63 -0.17
C ARG A 74 10.37 2.70 -0.70
N SER A 75 10.10 3.69 -1.54
CA SER A 75 8.80 3.84 -2.18
C SER A 75 8.68 2.88 -3.36
N ILE A 76 7.83 1.87 -3.21
CA ILE A 76 7.46 0.97 -4.30
C ILE A 76 6.06 1.37 -4.75
N VAL A 77 5.96 1.88 -5.98
CA VAL A 77 4.70 2.21 -6.64
C VAL A 77 4.35 1.06 -7.58
N GLY A 78 3.13 0.54 -7.47
CA GLY A 78 2.61 -0.51 -8.31
C GLY A 78 1.24 -0.13 -8.86
N LEU A 79 0.81 -0.84 -9.91
CA LEU A 79 -0.51 -0.66 -10.48
C LEU A 79 -1.51 -1.52 -9.71
N TYR A 80 -2.40 -0.88 -8.95
CA TYR A 80 -3.39 -1.54 -8.11
C TYR A 80 -4.80 -1.29 -8.63
N ARG A 81 -5.67 -2.30 -8.52
CA ARG A 81 -7.10 -2.15 -8.79
C ARG A 81 -7.74 -1.29 -7.68
N ARG A 82 -8.52 -0.30 -8.07
CA ARG A 82 -9.34 0.51 -7.15
C ARG A 82 -10.52 -0.33 -6.70
N ARG A 83 -10.39 -1.01 -5.56
CA ARG A 83 -11.53 -1.76 -5.01
C ARG A 83 -12.38 -0.84 -4.13
N ALA A 84 -13.38 -0.23 -4.75
CA ALA A 84 -14.45 0.39 -4.01
C ALA A 84 -15.33 -0.71 -3.42
N ALA A 85 -15.27 -0.91 -2.11
CA ALA A 85 -16.15 -1.85 -1.41
C ALA A 85 -17.66 -1.48 -1.51
N ILE A 86 -18.00 -0.39 -2.22
CA ILE A 86 -19.30 0.29 -2.23
C ILE A 86 -19.76 0.72 -3.65
N GLU A 87 -18.97 0.54 -4.72
CA GLU A 87 -19.40 1.04 -6.05
C GLU A 87 -20.28 0.05 -6.82
N ARG A 88 -21.41 0.56 -7.32
CA ARG A 88 -22.45 -0.19 -8.06
C ARG A 88 -22.05 -0.61 -9.49
N SER A 89 -20.94 -0.10 -10.03
CA SER A 89 -20.51 -0.38 -11.41
C SER A 89 -19.22 -1.20 -11.43
N ALA A 90 -19.26 -2.35 -12.13
CA ALA A 90 -18.11 -3.22 -12.35
C ALA A 90 -16.94 -2.51 -13.07
N GLU A 91 -17.25 -1.47 -13.85
CA GLU A 91 -16.28 -0.74 -14.66
C GLU A 91 -15.34 0.11 -13.79
N LYS A 92 -15.90 0.79 -12.77
CA LYS A 92 -15.11 1.58 -11.82
C LYS A 92 -14.31 0.70 -10.84
N ALA A 93 -14.85 -0.48 -10.49
CA ALA A 93 -14.12 -1.48 -9.71
C ALA A 93 -12.89 -2.07 -10.46
N MET A 94 -12.85 -1.90 -11.78
CA MET A 94 -11.75 -2.36 -12.64
C MET A 94 -10.73 -1.24 -12.94
N GLU A 95 -11.01 0.00 -12.54
CA GLU A 95 -10.08 1.14 -12.63
C GLU A 95 -8.76 0.79 -11.94
N ARG A 96 -7.64 1.01 -12.62
CA ARG A 96 -6.30 0.78 -12.08
C ARG A 96 -5.64 2.11 -11.79
N ARG A 97 -4.96 2.20 -10.65
CA ARG A 97 -4.21 3.38 -10.22
C ARG A 97 -2.81 3.01 -9.79
N TRP A 98 -1.85 3.86 -10.12
CA TRP A 98 -0.49 3.75 -9.60
C TRP A 98 -0.45 4.24 -8.17
N LEU A 99 -0.35 3.31 -7.21
CA LEU A 99 -0.29 3.64 -5.79
C LEU A 99 1.01 3.15 -5.17
N CYS A 100 1.55 3.88 -4.19
CA CYS A 100 2.61 3.34 -3.36
C CYS A 100 2.05 2.30 -2.37
N ARG A 101 2.90 1.39 -1.87
CA ARG A 101 2.50 0.36 -0.90
C ARG A 101 1.73 0.93 0.30
N ARG A 102 2.11 2.10 0.83
CA ARG A 102 1.39 2.76 1.94
C ARG A 102 -0.04 3.13 1.54
N CYS A 103 -0.20 3.94 0.49
CA CYS A 103 -1.52 4.39 0.04
C CYS A 103 -2.41 3.22 -0.36
N HIS A 104 -1.84 2.19 -1.00
CA HIS A 104 -2.56 0.96 -1.28
C HIS A 104 -3.11 0.30 0.00
N MET A 105 -2.28 0.12 1.03
CA MET A 105 -2.71 -0.48 2.31
C MET A 105 -3.78 0.36 3.03
N VAL A 106 -3.73 1.69 2.90
CA VAL A 106 -4.73 2.59 3.49
C VAL A 106 -6.06 2.49 2.74
N THR A 107 -6.04 2.64 1.40
CA THR A 107 -7.25 2.57 0.58
C THR A 107 -7.89 1.18 0.58
N ALA A 108 -7.08 0.12 0.65
CA ALA A 108 -7.56 -1.27 0.65
C ALA A 108 -7.76 -1.85 2.07
N ARG A 109 -7.66 -1.01 3.13
CA ARG A 109 -7.66 -1.46 4.52
C ARG A 109 -8.85 -2.35 4.88
N ASP A 110 -10.05 -1.96 4.46
CA ASP A 110 -11.26 -2.70 4.79
C ASP A 110 -11.36 -4.03 4.06
N GLU A 111 -10.87 -4.11 2.82
CA GLU A 111 -10.79 -5.38 2.10
C GLU A 111 -9.75 -6.31 2.74
N HIS A 112 -8.58 -5.78 3.10
CA HIS A 112 -7.58 -6.56 3.82
C HIS A 112 -8.12 -7.11 5.14
N ARG A 113 -8.94 -6.32 5.87
CA ARG A 113 -9.64 -6.77 7.07
C ARG A 113 -10.65 -7.87 6.76
N ARG A 114 -11.49 -7.69 5.72
CA ARG A 114 -12.48 -8.69 5.28
C ARG A 114 -11.80 -10.01 4.91
N VAL A 115 -10.79 -9.97 4.03
CA VAL A 115 -10.04 -11.15 3.60
C VAL A 115 -9.33 -11.85 4.76
N THR A 116 -8.69 -11.08 5.65
CA THR A 116 -8.03 -11.63 6.85
C THR A 116 -9.05 -12.32 7.75
N ARG A 117 -10.19 -11.67 8.04
CA ARG A 117 -11.26 -12.25 8.85
C ARG A 117 -11.79 -13.55 8.24
N THR A 118 -12.11 -13.55 6.94
CA THR A 118 -12.59 -14.76 6.24
C THR A 118 -11.56 -15.88 6.29
N ARG A 119 -10.27 -15.57 6.09
CA ARG A 119 -9.19 -16.57 6.18
C ARG A 119 -9.06 -17.14 7.58
N SER A 120 -9.15 -16.31 8.62
CA SER A 120 -9.12 -16.78 10.01
C SER A 120 -10.30 -17.70 10.30
N LEU A 121 -11.52 -17.31 9.91
CA LEU A 121 -12.72 -18.15 10.10
C LEU A 121 -12.62 -19.49 9.35
N MET A 122 -12.08 -19.49 8.13
CA MET A 122 -11.87 -20.73 7.37
C MET A 122 -10.85 -21.65 8.04
N ARG A 123 -9.79 -21.10 8.65
CA ARG A 123 -8.82 -21.89 9.42
C ARG A 123 -9.45 -22.51 10.68
N LEU A 124 -10.28 -21.74 11.40
CA LEU A 124 -11.03 -22.24 12.56
C LEU A 124 -11.98 -23.38 12.16
N ALA A 125 -12.79 -23.18 11.12
CA ALA A 125 -13.74 -24.18 10.64
C ALA A 125 -13.06 -25.49 10.19
N LEU A 126 -11.88 -25.41 9.58
CA LEU A 126 -11.09 -26.60 9.23
C LEU A 126 -10.57 -27.34 10.47
N GLY A 127 -10.16 -26.61 11.52
CA GLY A 127 -9.76 -27.20 12.79
C GLY A 127 -10.92 -27.92 13.48
N ASP A 128 -12.09 -27.29 13.53
CA ASP A 128 -13.30 -27.86 14.13
C ASP A 128 -13.80 -29.11 13.39
N LEU A 129 -13.69 -29.15 12.05
CA LEU A 129 -14.20 -30.26 11.23
C LEU A 129 -13.27 -31.48 11.21
N PHE A 130 -11.96 -31.31 11.41
CA PHE A 130 -10.95 -32.36 11.20
C PHE A 130 -10.06 -32.65 12.41
N GLU A 131 -10.48 -32.31 13.64
CA GLU A 131 -9.72 -32.53 14.89
C GLU A 131 -8.25 -32.03 14.81
N GLY A 132 -8.01 -30.94 14.07
CA GLY A 132 -6.67 -30.44 13.75
C GLY A 132 -6.15 -29.44 14.78
N THR A 133 -4.85 -29.56 15.12
CA THR A 133 -4.19 -28.84 16.22
C THR A 133 -4.13 -27.32 15.99
N TYR A 134 -4.78 -26.57 16.87
CA TYR A 134 -4.55 -25.14 17.06
C TYR A 134 -3.08 -24.91 17.49
N THR A 135 -2.17 -24.81 16.52
CA THR A 135 -0.83 -24.25 16.76
C THR A 135 -0.89 -22.77 16.39
N ILE A 136 -1.18 -21.97 17.41
CA ILE A 136 -1.12 -20.50 17.37
C ILE A 136 0.32 -20.06 17.59
#